data_AF-A0A0L7K537-F1
#
_entry.id   AF-A0A0L7K537-F1
#
_cell.length_a   1.000
_cell.length_b   1.000
_cell.length_c   1.000
_cell.angle_alpha   90.00
_cell.angle_beta   90.00
_cell.angle_gamma   90.00
#
_symmetry.space_group_name_H-M   'P 1'
#
loop_
_entity.id
_entity.type
_entity.pdbx_description
1 polymer ?
#
loop_
_entity_poly.entity_id
_entity_poly.type
_entity_poly.pdbx_seq_one_letter_code
_entity_poly.pdbx_strand_id
1 'polypeptide(L)'
;MSPFLQLYEKSVSKTKHDAMLLQRTFAMIKPIPTKTAGKILTLFHENGLRVTKMKKARLTADDAIMLCRELKTDPTFPFLLDYLTGELVYGMELVGTDAVSVCVKILGDQDPAKAASGTIRALYGLDPVRNCVHASTTVDNAVQPHAVREGKLGAALECIAEGGFDVTALN
;
A
#
# COMPACT_ATOMS: atom_id res chain seq x y z
N MET A 1 38.51 -17.41 -16.35
CA MET A 1 37.14 -17.67 -15.87
C MET A 1 36.25 -17.90 -17.09
N SER A 2 35.34 -18.89 -17.06
CA SER A 2 34.49 -19.19 -18.23
C SER A 2 33.59 -17.99 -18.57
N PRO A 3 33.38 -17.66 -19.87
CA PRO A 3 32.45 -16.61 -20.29
C PRO A 3 31.03 -16.77 -19.70
N PHE A 4 30.60 -18.01 -19.49
CA PHE A 4 29.32 -18.33 -18.86
C PHE A 4 29.26 -17.88 -17.39
N LEU A 5 30.32 -18.15 -16.61
CA LEU A 5 30.43 -17.74 -15.21
C LEU A 5 30.44 -16.21 -15.08
N GLN A 6 31.11 -15.52 -16.01
CA GLN A 6 31.18 -14.06 -16.01
C GLN A 6 29.83 -13.39 -16.37
N LEU A 7 29.05 -14.00 -17.26
CA LEU A 7 27.67 -13.57 -17.56
C LEU A 7 26.72 -13.87 -16.39
N TYR A 8 26.86 -15.04 -15.77
CA TYR A 8 26.09 -15.42 -14.59
C TYR A 8 26.33 -14.44 -13.44
N GLU A 9 27.59 -14.15 -13.10
CA GLU A 9 27.94 -13.18 -12.06
C GLU A 9 27.43 -11.76 -12.36
N LYS A 10 27.53 -11.29 -13.62
CA LYS A 10 26.95 -10.01 -14.04
C LYS A 10 25.44 -9.98 -13.90
N SER A 11 24.74 -11.06 -14.25
CA SER A 11 23.28 -11.16 -14.10
C SER A 11 22.85 -11.16 -12.63
N VAL A 12 23.59 -11.87 -11.76
CA VAL A 12 23.36 -11.92 -10.32
C VAL A 12 23.66 -10.56 -9.67
N SER A 13 24.75 -9.90 -10.08
CA SER A 13 25.11 -8.56 -9.61
C SER A 13 24.08 -7.51 -10.04
N LYS A 14 23.62 -7.55 -11.29
CA LYS A 14 22.54 -6.68 -11.80
C LYS A 14 21.24 -6.92 -11.03
N THR A 15 20.83 -8.17 -10.84
CA THR A 15 19.61 -8.50 -10.08
C THR A 15 19.68 -8.04 -8.63
N LYS A 16 20.85 -8.14 -7.98
CA LYS A 16 21.08 -7.59 -6.63
C LYS A 16 21.05 -6.07 -6.61
N HIS A 17 21.61 -5.41 -7.61
CA HIS A 17 21.60 -3.96 -7.74
C HIS A 17 20.18 -3.43 -7.99
N ASP A 18 19.45 -4.05 -8.92
CA ASP A 18 18.04 -3.76 -9.20
C ASP A 18 17.18 -4.00 -7.94
N ALA A 19 17.44 -5.06 -7.18
CA ALA A 19 16.78 -5.31 -5.90
C ALA A 19 17.11 -4.26 -4.81
N MET A 20 18.31 -3.66 -4.84
CA MET A 20 18.70 -2.53 -3.97
C MET A 20 18.06 -1.19 -4.40
N LEU A 21 17.60 -1.06 -5.64
CA LEU A 21 16.93 0.14 -6.17
C LEU A 21 15.41 0.11 -5.99
N LEU A 22 14.82 -1.04 -5.63
CA LEU A 22 13.38 -1.18 -5.43
C LEU A 22 12.94 -0.70 -4.05
N GLN A 23 12.08 0.31 -4.03
CA GLN A 23 11.42 0.81 -2.83
C GLN A 23 10.17 -0.02 -2.53
N ARG A 24 9.85 -0.14 -1.24
CA ARG A 24 8.61 -0.76 -0.75
C ARG A 24 7.75 0.31 -0.09
N THR A 25 6.44 0.20 -0.22
CA THR A 25 5.49 1.07 0.48
C THR A 25 4.23 0.29 0.84
N PHE A 26 3.54 0.73 1.88
CA PHE A 26 2.24 0.22 2.26
C PHE A 26 1.12 0.98 1.54
N ALA A 27 0.11 0.24 1.09
CA ALA A 27 -1.17 0.80 0.65
C ALA A 27 -2.33 0.00 1.23
N MET A 28 -3.47 0.68 1.39
CA MET A 28 -4.72 0.08 1.80
C MET A 28 -5.84 0.61 0.90
N ILE A 29 -6.50 -0.29 0.18
CA ILE A 29 -7.78 0.02 -0.46
C ILE A 29 -8.85 -0.02 0.63
N LYS A 30 -9.47 1.14 0.88
CA LYS A 30 -10.61 1.34 1.78
C LYS A 30 -11.83 0.53 1.31
N PRO A 31 -12.89 0.42 2.12
CA PRO A 31 -14.06 -0.37 1.73
C PRO A 31 -14.67 0.08 0.40
N ILE A 32 -14.68 -0.83 -0.57
CA ILE A 32 -15.11 -0.54 -1.95
C ILE A 32 -15.57 -1.84 -2.63
N PRO A 33 -16.45 -1.78 -3.64
CA PRO A 33 -16.81 -2.96 -4.41
C PRO A 33 -15.58 -3.68 -4.98
N THR A 34 -15.54 -5.01 -4.86
CA THR A 34 -14.40 -5.84 -5.30
C THR A 34 -14.02 -5.62 -6.77
N LYS A 35 -15.01 -5.37 -7.65
CA LYS A 35 -14.76 -5.00 -9.05
C LYS A 35 -13.92 -3.74 -9.18
N THR A 36 -14.16 -2.74 -8.33
CA THR A 36 -13.40 -1.47 -8.33
C THR A 36 -12.03 -1.67 -7.70
N ALA A 37 -11.91 -2.47 -6.64
CA ALA A 37 -10.61 -2.84 -6.09
C ALA A 37 -9.70 -3.49 -7.16
N GLY A 38 -10.25 -4.38 -7.99
CA GLY A 38 -9.52 -4.97 -9.12
C GLY A 38 -8.96 -3.92 -10.10
N LYS A 39 -9.75 -2.88 -10.43
CA LYS A 39 -9.28 -1.78 -11.28
C LYS A 39 -8.17 -0.95 -10.64
N ILE A 40 -8.22 -0.74 -9.32
CA ILE A 40 -7.16 -0.04 -8.58
C ILE A 40 -5.86 -0.86 -8.60
N LEU A 41 -5.95 -2.18 -8.42
CA LEU A 41 -4.79 -3.08 -8.54
C LEU A 41 -4.18 -3.03 -9.95
N THR A 42 -5.02 -2.96 -11.00
CA THR A 42 -4.54 -2.74 -12.37
C THR A 42 -3.77 -1.42 -12.50
N LEU A 43 -4.28 -0.32 -11.94
CA LEU A 43 -3.59 0.98 -11.98
C LEU A 43 -2.23 0.95 -11.25
N PHE A 44 -2.12 0.25 -10.12
CA PHE A 44 -0.83 0.03 -9.48
C PHE A 44 0.15 -0.68 -10.43
N HIS A 45 -0.28 -1.77 -11.06
CA HIS A 45 0.54 -2.54 -12.00
C HIS A 45 0.95 -1.76 -13.24
N GLU A 46 0.02 -1.03 -13.86
CA GLU A 46 0.30 -0.20 -15.04
C GLU A 46 1.29 0.93 -14.76
N ASN A 47 1.38 1.38 -13.51
CA ASN A 47 2.34 2.39 -13.07
C ASN A 47 3.64 1.79 -12.50
N GLY A 48 3.92 0.51 -12.76
CA GLY A 48 5.19 -0.13 -12.41
C GLY A 48 5.30 -0.56 -10.94
N LEU A 49 4.19 -0.57 -10.21
CA LEU A 49 4.13 -1.09 -8.84
C LEU A 49 3.68 -2.55 -8.84
N ARG A 50 4.36 -3.37 -8.07
CA ARG A 50 4.03 -4.79 -7.89
C ARG A 50 3.44 -4.99 -6.52
N VAL A 51 2.29 -5.65 -6.46
CA VAL A 51 1.73 -6.17 -5.21
C VAL A 51 2.46 -7.46 -4.85
N THR A 52 3.25 -7.44 -3.78
CA THR A 52 4.01 -8.62 -3.32
C THR A 52 3.33 -9.36 -2.18
N LYS A 53 2.49 -8.66 -1.41
CA LYS A 53 1.66 -9.20 -0.33
C LYS A 53 0.34 -8.44 -0.30
N MET A 54 -0.76 -9.14 -0.05
CA MET A 54 -2.09 -8.53 0.05
C MET A 54 -3.02 -9.38 0.91
N LYS A 55 -3.93 -8.74 1.65
CA LYS A 55 -4.99 -9.41 2.40
C LYS A 55 -6.25 -8.57 2.45
N LYS A 56 -7.40 -9.24 2.34
CA LYS A 56 -8.72 -8.65 2.59
C LYS A 56 -9.10 -8.89 4.06
N ALA A 57 -9.47 -7.84 4.79
CA ALA A 57 -9.67 -7.93 6.24
C ALA A 57 -10.59 -6.83 6.78
N ARG A 58 -11.17 -7.05 7.96
CA ARG A 58 -11.85 -6.01 8.75
C ARG A 58 -10.85 -5.43 9.74
N LEU A 59 -10.80 -4.11 9.88
CA LEU A 59 -9.90 -3.46 10.84
C LEU A 59 -10.53 -3.43 12.24
N THR A 60 -9.71 -3.61 13.27
CA THR A 60 -10.08 -3.19 14.62
C THR A 60 -10.01 -1.65 14.73
N ALA A 61 -10.61 -1.09 15.78
CA ALA A 61 -10.50 0.33 16.05
C ALA A 61 -9.04 0.77 16.23
N ASP A 62 -8.23 -0.04 16.94
CA ASP A 62 -6.82 0.25 17.19
C ASP A 62 -6.01 0.24 15.89
N ASP A 63 -6.26 -0.72 14.99
CA ASP A 63 -5.61 -0.77 13.67
C ASP A 63 -5.95 0.46 12.83
N ALA A 64 -7.23 0.84 12.79
CA ALA A 64 -7.69 2.01 12.05
C ALA A 64 -7.07 3.30 12.59
N ILE A 65 -7.00 3.44 13.92
CA ILE A 65 -6.35 4.57 14.62
C ILE A 65 -4.86 4.62 14.30
N MET A 66 -4.18 3.47 14.32
CA MET A 66 -2.76 3.38 13.99
C MET A 66 -2.49 3.81 12.55
N LEU A 67 -3.25 3.28 11.60
CA LEU A 67 -3.10 3.58 10.17
C LEU A 67 -3.45 5.04 9.84
N CYS A 68 -4.41 5.62 10.53
CA CYS A 68 -4.88 6.99 10.25
C CYS A 68 -4.38 8.02 11.27
N ARG A 69 -3.34 7.71 12.07
CA ARG A 69 -2.90 8.54 13.20
C ARG A 69 -2.59 9.99 12.84
N GLU A 70 -2.12 10.23 11.62
CA GLU A 70 -1.78 11.56 11.10
C GLU A 70 -3.00 12.44 10.89
N LEU A 71 -4.18 11.84 10.78
CA LEU A 71 -5.46 12.51 10.58
C LEU A 71 -6.22 12.71 11.89
N LYS A 72 -5.64 12.40 13.06
CA LYS A 72 -6.32 12.49 14.37
C LYS A 72 -6.90 13.86 14.69
N THR A 73 -6.31 14.93 14.17
CA THR A 73 -6.80 16.31 14.38
C THR A 73 -7.82 16.74 13.32
N ASP A 74 -8.07 15.91 12.30
CA ASP A 74 -9.04 16.20 11.26
C ASP A 74 -10.48 16.00 11.80
N PRO A 75 -11.41 16.95 11.60
CA PRO A 75 -12.80 16.81 12.03
C PRO A 75 -13.52 15.58 11.45
N THR A 76 -13.05 15.06 10.31
CA THR A 76 -13.59 13.87 9.66
C THR A 76 -13.09 12.56 10.26
N PHE A 77 -12.11 12.60 11.16
CA PHE A 77 -11.45 11.42 11.73
C PHE A 77 -12.42 10.40 12.38
N PRO A 78 -13.43 10.81 13.17
CA PRO A 78 -14.39 9.85 13.71
C PRO A 78 -15.18 9.10 12.62
N PHE A 79 -15.59 9.80 11.57
CA PHE A 79 -16.29 9.21 10.43
C PHE A 79 -15.37 8.29 9.62
N LEU A 80 -14.08 8.64 9.51
CA LEU A 80 -13.08 7.77 8.89
C LEU A 80 -12.91 6.47 9.67
N LEU A 81 -12.83 6.51 10.99
CA LEU A 81 -12.72 5.30 11.82
C LEU A 81 -13.96 4.41 11.71
N ASP A 82 -15.16 5.00 11.78
CA ASP A 82 -16.41 4.27 11.63
C ASP A 82 -16.48 3.58 10.25
N TYR A 83 -16.16 4.33 9.19
CA TYR A 83 -16.11 3.78 7.83
C TYR A 83 -15.10 2.64 7.68
N LEU A 84 -13.88 2.79 8.21
CA LEU A 84 -12.81 1.80 8.06
C LEU A 84 -13.04 0.51 8.87
N THR A 85 -13.71 0.61 10.02
CA THR A 85 -14.03 -0.56 10.87
C THR A 85 -15.34 -1.24 10.47
N GLY A 86 -16.23 -0.50 9.79
CA GLY A 86 -17.55 -0.94 9.35
C GLY A 86 -17.54 -1.97 8.20
N GLU A 87 -16.47 -2.05 7.39
CA GLU A 87 -16.39 -2.98 6.26
C GLU A 87 -14.97 -3.56 6.03
N LEU A 88 -14.84 -4.43 5.02
CA LEU A 88 -13.56 -5.04 4.65
C LEU A 88 -12.69 -4.09 3.80
N VAL A 89 -11.41 -4.05 4.12
CA VAL A 89 -10.34 -3.34 3.40
C VAL A 89 -9.39 -4.33 2.73
N TYR A 90 -8.55 -3.85 1.81
CA TYR A 90 -7.42 -4.61 1.26
C TYR A 90 -6.10 -3.94 1.64
N GLY A 91 -5.37 -4.50 2.60
CA GLY A 91 -4.01 -4.06 2.95
C GLY A 91 -2.97 -4.75 2.07
N MET A 92 -1.95 -4.02 1.60
CA MET A 92 -0.96 -4.57 0.68
C MET A 92 0.43 -3.91 0.78
N GLU A 93 1.43 -4.69 0.38
CA GLU A 93 2.80 -4.22 0.10
C GLU A 93 2.94 -3.97 -1.40
N LEU A 94 3.37 -2.75 -1.75
CA LEU A 94 3.71 -2.34 -3.10
C LEU A 94 5.23 -2.20 -3.25
N VAL A 95 5.79 -2.75 -4.33
CA VAL A 95 7.22 -2.72 -4.63
C VAL A 95 7.46 -2.18 -6.03
N GLY A 96 8.37 -1.23 -6.17
CA GLY A 96 8.72 -0.62 -7.45
C GLY A 96 9.85 0.39 -7.32
N THR A 97 10.34 0.91 -8.44
CA THR A 97 11.25 2.06 -8.45
C THR A 97 10.49 3.29 -7.96
N ASP A 98 11.04 4.02 -6.99
CA ASP A 98 10.41 5.19 -6.37
C ASP A 98 8.96 4.96 -5.91
N ALA A 99 8.68 3.76 -5.37
CA ALA A 99 7.34 3.28 -5.08
C ALA A 99 6.47 4.25 -4.28
N VAL A 100 7.04 5.00 -3.35
CA VAL A 100 6.32 6.01 -2.56
C VAL A 100 5.87 7.17 -3.43
N SER A 101 6.79 7.74 -4.21
CA SER A 101 6.50 8.87 -5.10
C SER A 101 5.49 8.48 -6.17
N VAL A 102 5.66 7.30 -6.78
CA VAL A 102 4.72 6.74 -7.74
C VAL A 102 3.35 6.55 -7.10
N CYS A 103 3.28 5.95 -5.90
CA CYS A 103 2.03 5.74 -5.18
C CYS A 103 1.30 7.06 -4.90
N VAL A 104 1.98 8.07 -4.36
CA VAL A 104 1.40 9.40 -4.10
C VAL A 104 0.83 10.01 -5.39
N LYS A 105 1.60 9.94 -6.49
CA LYS A 105 1.20 10.49 -7.79
C LYS A 105 -0.08 9.82 -8.33
N ILE A 106 -0.16 8.49 -8.30
CA ILE A 106 -1.32 7.77 -8.85
C ILE A 106 -2.55 7.85 -7.95
N LEU A 107 -2.37 8.04 -6.64
CA LEU A 107 -3.48 8.24 -5.71
C LEU A 107 -4.22 9.54 -6.02
N GLY A 108 -3.49 10.64 -6.22
CA GLY A 108 -4.07 11.97 -6.40
C GLY A 108 -4.41 12.67 -5.07
N ASP A 109 -5.00 13.86 -5.13
CA ASP A 109 -5.38 14.66 -3.96
C ASP A 109 -6.32 13.89 -3.03
N GLN A 110 -6.24 14.10 -1.71
CA GLN A 110 -7.10 13.42 -0.73
C GLN A 110 -8.59 13.74 -0.94
N ASP A 111 -8.90 14.93 -1.46
CA ASP A 111 -10.22 15.32 -1.92
C ASP A 111 -10.39 14.90 -3.39
N PRO A 112 -11.26 13.91 -3.69
CA PRO A 112 -11.51 13.45 -5.07
C PRO A 112 -11.88 14.57 -6.04
N ALA A 113 -12.54 15.64 -5.57
CA ALA A 113 -12.94 16.77 -6.40
C ALA A 113 -11.74 17.64 -6.84
N LYS A 114 -10.62 17.56 -6.12
CA LYS A 114 -9.36 18.28 -6.43
C LYS A 114 -8.31 17.38 -7.06
N ALA A 115 -8.55 16.07 -7.09
CA ALA A 115 -7.61 15.11 -7.63
C ALA A 115 -7.50 15.25 -9.15
N ALA A 116 -6.27 15.17 -9.67
CA ALA A 116 -6.04 15.27 -11.11
C ALA A 116 -6.72 14.13 -11.88
N SER A 117 -7.20 14.43 -13.09
CA SER A 117 -7.83 13.43 -13.96
C SER A 117 -6.92 12.23 -14.19
N GLY A 118 -7.50 11.01 -14.13
CA GLY A 118 -6.77 9.76 -14.27
C GLY A 118 -6.14 9.22 -12.98
N THR A 119 -6.16 9.97 -11.87
CA THR A 119 -5.74 9.45 -10.56
C THR A 119 -6.82 8.55 -9.94
N ILE A 120 -6.42 7.62 -9.06
CA ILE A 120 -7.34 6.68 -8.40
C ILE A 120 -8.46 7.42 -7.67
N ARG A 121 -8.13 8.50 -6.95
CA ARG A 121 -9.11 9.29 -6.19
C ARG A 121 -10.07 10.04 -7.10
N ALA A 122 -9.60 10.60 -8.21
CA ALA A 122 -10.48 11.24 -9.20
C ALA A 122 -11.42 10.24 -9.89
N LEU A 123 -10.94 9.01 -10.15
CA LEU A 123 -11.70 8.00 -10.88
C LEU A 123 -12.75 7.29 -10.03
N TYR A 124 -12.47 7.07 -8.74
CA TYR A 124 -13.28 6.19 -7.89
C TYR A 124 -13.69 6.79 -6.55
N GLY A 125 -13.07 7.89 -6.12
CA GLY A 125 -13.33 8.52 -4.83
C GLY A 125 -14.67 9.26 -4.82
N LEU A 126 -15.32 9.28 -3.66
CA LEU A 126 -16.60 9.97 -3.47
C LEU A 126 -16.44 11.29 -2.72
N ASP A 127 -15.63 11.29 -1.67
CA ASP A 127 -15.36 12.44 -0.80
C ASP A 127 -14.05 12.21 -0.02
N PRO A 128 -13.57 13.17 0.80
CA PRO A 128 -12.32 13.02 1.55
C PRO A 128 -12.25 11.79 2.48
N VAL A 129 -13.37 11.32 3.03
CA VAL A 129 -13.43 10.11 3.87
C VAL A 129 -13.40 8.86 2.99
N ARG A 130 -14.22 8.84 1.93
CA ARG A 130 -14.42 7.74 0.97
C ARG A 130 -13.59 7.94 -0.30
N ASN A 131 -12.30 8.22 -0.14
CA ASN A 131 -11.34 8.47 -1.21
C ASN A 131 -10.57 7.21 -1.68
N CYS A 132 -11.17 6.03 -1.52
CA CYS A 132 -10.70 4.72 -2.01
C CYS A 132 -9.39 4.15 -1.44
N VAL A 133 -8.33 4.93 -1.27
CA VAL A 133 -6.99 4.41 -0.94
C VAL A 133 -6.26 5.30 0.06
N HIS A 134 -5.68 4.66 1.06
CA HIS A 134 -4.66 5.21 1.94
C HIS A 134 -3.30 4.59 1.58
N ALA A 135 -2.21 5.36 1.67
CA ALA A 135 -0.85 4.84 1.46
C ALA A 135 0.16 5.69 2.22
N SER A 136 1.33 5.12 2.51
CA SER A 136 2.46 5.87 3.05
C SER A 136 2.96 6.89 2.01
N THR A 137 3.00 8.17 2.38
CA THR A 137 3.26 9.29 1.46
C THR A 137 4.65 9.90 1.57
N THR A 138 5.44 9.54 2.59
CA THR A 138 6.83 10.00 2.76
C THR A 138 7.75 8.80 2.84
N VAL A 139 9.03 8.95 2.47
CA VAL A 139 10.02 7.87 2.61
C VAL A 139 10.15 7.48 4.08
N ASP A 140 10.10 8.45 4.98
CA ASP A 140 10.03 8.20 6.42
C ASP A 140 8.78 7.38 6.76
N ASN A 141 7.59 7.69 6.27
CA ASN A 141 6.39 6.87 6.54
C ASN A 141 6.34 5.56 5.74
N ALA A 142 7.17 5.40 4.72
CA ALA A 142 7.35 4.17 3.97
C ALA A 142 8.42 3.26 4.58
N VAL A 143 9.32 3.82 5.41
CA VAL A 143 10.47 3.16 6.05
C VAL A 143 10.49 3.32 7.59
N GLN A 144 9.47 3.92 8.21
CA GLN A 144 9.37 4.07 9.67
C GLN A 144 8.09 3.44 10.22
N PRO A 145 8.27 2.37 10.99
CA PRO A 145 7.60 2.19 12.27
C PRO A 145 8.63 2.24 13.41
N HIS A 146 9.74 2.98 13.25
CA HIS A 146 11.04 2.84 13.94
C HIS A 146 11.84 1.61 13.50
N ALA A 147 13.12 1.79 13.17
CA ALA A 147 14.15 0.75 13.05
C ALA A 147 13.95 -0.33 11.96
N VAL A 148 14.55 -0.05 10.81
CA VAL A 148 15.39 -1.03 10.11
C VAL A 148 16.45 -1.57 11.09
N ARG A 149 16.11 -2.57 11.90
CA ARG A 149 17.06 -3.43 12.63
C ARG A 149 16.32 -4.69 13.10
N GLU A 150 16.82 -5.83 12.63
CA GLU A 150 16.37 -7.19 12.94
C GLU A 150 15.02 -7.62 12.36
N GLY A 151 15.07 -8.23 11.16
CA GLY A 151 14.20 -9.35 10.82
C GLY A 151 12.75 -9.09 10.42
N LYS A 152 12.20 -7.88 10.49
CA LYS A 152 10.74 -7.69 10.35
C LYS A 152 10.30 -6.59 9.37
N LEU A 153 10.37 -6.89 8.07
CA LEU A 153 9.40 -6.36 7.09
C LEU A 153 7.99 -6.94 7.38
N GLY A 154 7.96 -8.11 8.02
CA GLY A 154 6.80 -8.64 8.70
C GLY A 154 6.53 -7.89 10.00
N ALA A 155 6.02 -6.67 10.03
CA ALA A 155 5.45 -6.13 11.28
C ALA A 155 4.12 -5.45 10.98
N ALA A 156 4.08 -4.61 9.94
CA ALA A 156 2.81 -4.31 9.25
C ALA A 156 2.29 -5.55 8.48
N LEU A 157 3.21 -6.38 7.98
CA LEU A 157 2.92 -7.66 7.32
C LEU A 157 2.90 -8.86 8.29
N GLU A 158 3.52 -8.76 9.49
CA GLU A 158 3.20 -9.68 10.59
C GLU A 158 1.91 -9.26 11.27
N CYS A 159 1.44 -8.01 11.27
CA CYS A 159 0.03 -7.76 11.63
C CYS A 159 -0.89 -8.55 10.68
N ILE A 160 -0.57 -8.61 9.37
CA ILE A 160 -1.27 -9.47 8.39
C ILE A 160 -1.17 -10.98 8.73
N ALA A 161 -0.14 -11.44 9.47
CA ALA A 161 0.16 -12.85 9.76
C ALA A 161 -0.07 -13.31 11.23
N GLU A 162 0.08 -12.44 12.22
CA GLU A 162 0.05 -12.62 13.68
C GLU A 162 -1.17 -11.92 14.31
N GLY A 163 -1.70 -10.86 13.67
CA GLY A 163 -2.89 -10.15 14.12
C GLY A 163 -4.17 -10.71 13.51
N GLY A 164 -4.70 -11.80 14.05
CA GLY A 164 -6.13 -12.16 13.96
C GLY A 164 -6.88 -11.95 12.64
N PHE A 165 -6.27 -12.23 11.49
CA PHE A 165 -6.94 -12.14 10.21
C PHE A 165 -7.14 -13.55 9.63
N ASP A 166 -8.37 -14.07 9.68
CA ASP A 166 -8.70 -15.34 9.02
C ASP A 166 -8.67 -15.19 7.50
N VAL A 167 -8.03 -16.15 6.85
CA VAL A 167 -8.05 -16.29 5.39
C VAL A 167 -9.39 -16.88 4.99
N THR A 168 -10.36 -16.03 4.65
CA THR A 168 -11.55 -16.48 3.91
C THR A 168 -11.45 -16.02 2.45
N ALA A 169 -11.31 -17.01 1.57
CA ALA A 169 -11.33 -16.97 0.10
C ALA A 169 -9.98 -16.71 -0.62
N LEU A 170 -9.21 -17.78 -0.77
CA LEU A 170 -8.81 -18.22 -2.12
C LEU A 170 -9.90 -19.21 -2.56
N ASN A 171 -10.79 -18.77 -3.44
CA ASN A 171 -11.59 -19.55 -4.40
C ASN A 171 -12.36 -18.56 -5.28
#